data_AF-A0A1S8WXR0-F1
#
_entry.id   AF-A0A1S8WXR0-F1
#
_cell.length_a   1.000
_cell.length_b   1.000
_cell.length_c   1.000
_cell.angle_alpha   90.00
_cell.angle_beta   90.00
_cell.angle_gamma   90.00
#
_symmetry.space_group_name_H-M   'P 1'
#
loop_
_entity.id
_entity.type
_entity.pdbx_description
1 polymer ?
#
loop_
_entity_poly.entity_id
_entity_poly.type
_entity_poly.pdbx_seq_one_letter_code
_entity_poly.pdbx_strand_id
1 'polypeptide(L)'
;MNEVYRLVRLDPRVHHGHSLLHLASSPETSTVGRFIICHFPNVAVLNLLFQLGADPNCVDVDGQRPLMCVLSHRRLQTEEQASLVALLIRNGAHLDATNKDGVSALDSQFRHVLVKSGLCILDHITLACQAARVARRSGFNARNASCFNLPDNLWSFIEMH
;
A
#
# COMPACT_ATOMS: atom_id res chain seq x y z
N MET A 1 -12.10 1.38 -22.88
CA MET A 1 -11.16 1.93 -21.88
C MET A 1 -11.77 3.06 -21.03
N ASN A 2 -12.60 3.95 -21.57
CA ASN A 2 -13.21 5.05 -20.79
C ASN A 2 -13.99 4.59 -19.55
N GLU A 3 -14.76 3.50 -19.63
CA GLU A 3 -15.54 3.02 -18.48
C GLU A 3 -14.67 2.48 -17.33
N VAL A 4 -13.60 1.75 -17.64
CA VAL A 4 -12.68 1.21 -16.62
C VAL A 4 -11.88 2.35 -15.97
N TYR A 5 -11.45 3.33 -16.76
CA TYR A 5 -10.82 4.53 -16.22
C TYR A 5 -11.76 5.30 -15.28
N ARG A 6 -13.03 5.48 -15.68
CA ARG A 6 -14.04 6.13 -14.85
C ARG A 6 -14.29 5.36 -13.57
N LEU A 7 -14.34 4.02 -13.64
CA LEU A 7 -14.46 3.16 -12.47
C LEU A 7 -13.30 3.34 -11.49
N VAL A 8 -12.04 3.36 -11.98
CA VAL A 8 -10.87 3.58 -11.12
C VAL A 8 -10.95 4.95 -10.42
N ARG A 9 -11.39 6.00 -11.13
CA ARG A 9 -11.55 7.33 -10.54
C ARG A 9 -12.72 7.48 -9.57
N LEU A 10 -13.73 6.60 -9.64
CA LEU A 10 -14.79 6.54 -8.64
C LEU A 10 -14.29 5.98 -7.31
N ASP A 11 -13.08 5.40 -7.27
CA ASP A 11 -12.47 4.77 -6.09
C ASP A 11 -13.45 3.89 -5.31
N PRO A 12 -14.08 2.89 -5.97
CA PRO A 12 -15.09 2.07 -5.34
C PRO A 12 -14.46 1.30 -4.16
N ARG A 13 -15.12 1.40 -3.00
CA ARG A 13 -14.75 0.69 -1.79
C ARG A 13 -15.75 -0.42 -1.51
N VAL A 14 -15.26 -1.63 -1.29
CA VAL A 14 -16.10 -2.78 -0.88
C VAL A 14 -16.07 -2.96 0.64
N HIS A 15 -16.50 -4.12 1.15
CA HIS A 15 -16.47 -4.43 2.58
C HIS A 15 -15.08 -4.17 3.18
N HIS A 16 -15.03 -3.62 4.39
CA HIS A 16 -13.81 -3.19 5.09
C HIS A 16 -13.01 -2.10 4.35
N GLY A 17 -13.61 -1.38 3.39
CA GLY A 17 -12.94 -0.26 2.72
C GLY A 17 -11.88 -0.68 1.70
N HIS A 18 -11.82 -1.96 1.35
CA HIS A 18 -10.90 -2.47 0.33
C HIS A 18 -11.16 -1.76 -1.02
N SER A 19 -10.10 -1.17 -1.57
CA SER A 19 -10.08 -0.67 -2.95
C SER A 19 -9.85 -1.81 -3.94
N LEU A 20 -9.98 -1.52 -5.23
CA LEU A 20 -9.63 -2.47 -6.30
C LEU A 20 -8.19 -2.99 -6.20
N LEU A 21 -7.24 -2.17 -5.70
CA LEU A 21 -5.86 -2.60 -5.47
C LEU A 21 -5.72 -3.58 -4.31
N HIS A 22 -6.48 -3.41 -3.23
CA HIS A 22 -6.52 -4.38 -2.13
C HIS A 22 -6.99 -5.73 -2.65
N LEU A 23 -8.09 -5.74 -3.43
CA LEU A 23 -8.63 -6.97 -4.00
C LEU A 23 -7.60 -7.62 -4.95
N ALA A 24 -7.05 -6.84 -5.88
CA ALA A 24 -6.08 -7.34 -6.86
C ALA A 24 -4.77 -7.86 -6.24
N SER A 25 -4.46 -7.47 -5.01
CA SER A 25 -3.28 -7.88 -4.24
C SER A 25 -3.54 -9.06 -3.29
N SER A 26 -4.80 -9.48 -3.14
CA SER A 26 -5.26 -10.46 -2.15
C SER A 26 -5.86 -11.71 -2.82
N PRO A 27 -5.25 -12.91 -2.63
CA PRO A 27 -5.82 -14.22 -2.94
C PRO A 27 -7.23 -14.47 -2.42
N GLU A 28 -7.63 -13.88 -1.28
CA GLU A 28 -8.98 -14.06 -0.72
C GLU A 28 -10.10 -13.64 -1.66
N THR A 29 -9.79 -12.83 -2.68
CA THR A 29 -10.79 -12.29 -3.62
C THR A 29 -10.95 -13.11 -4.89
N SER A 30 -10.23 -14.23 -5.03
CA SER A 30 -10.24 -15.07 -6.23
C SER A 30 -11.56 -15.83 -6.45
N THR A 31 -12.43 -15.89 -5.45
CA THR A 31 -13.65 -16.73 -5.47
C THR A 31 -14.91 -15.91 -5.34
N VAL A 32 -15.85 -16.09 -6.28
CA VAL A 32 -17.24 -15.65 -6.13
C VAL A 32 -18.10 -16.89 -6.01
N GLY A 33 -18.49 -17.22 -4.77
CA GLY A 33 -19.14 -18.50 -4.47
C GLY A 33 -18.19 -19.67 -4.72
N ARG A 34 -18.57 -20.60 -5.61
CA ARG A 34 -17.74 -21.76 -6.00
C ARG A 34 -16.93 -21.53 -7.28
N PHE A 35 -17.11 -20.40 -7.94
CA PHE A 35 -16.46 -20.12 -9.21
C PHE A 35 -15.21 -19.28 -9.00
N ILE A 36 -14.10 -19.75 -9.57
CA ILE A 36 -12.88 -18.97 -9.70
C ILE A 36 -13.02 -18.19 -11.01
N ILE A 37 -13.26 -16.88 -10.89
CA ILE A 37 -13.41 -15.99 -12.06
C ILE A 37 -12.03 -15.48 -12.49
N CYS A 38 -11.16 -15.22 -11.52
CA CYS A 38 -9.79 -14.77 -11.73
C CYS A 38 -8.93 -15.20 -10.54
N HIS A 39 -7.67 -15.52 -10.80
CA HIS A 39 -6.70 -15.82 -9.75
C HIS A 39 -6.05 -14.51 -9.31
N PHE A 40 -6.21 -14.17 -8.04
CA PHE A 40 -5.49 -13.11 -7.38
C PHE A 40 -4.41 -13.69 -6.45
N PRO A 41 -3.33 -12.95 -6.20
CA PRO A 41 -2.98 -11.65 -6.77
C PRO A 41 -2.68 -11.74 -8.27
N ASN A 42 -3.05 -10.69 -9.02
CA ASN A 42 -2.95 -10.70 -10.48
C ASN A 42 -2.14 -9.50 -10.98
N VAL A 43 -0.93 -9.78 -11.48
CA VAL A 43 0.01 -8.76 -11.97
C VAL A 43 -0.57 -7.97 -13.16
N ALA A 44 -1.34 -8.61 -14.05
CA ALA A 44 -1.92 -7.92 -15.19
C ALA A 44 -3.01 -6.92 -14.75
N VAL A 45 -3.85 -7.31 -13.78
CA VAL A 45 -4.86 -6.42 -13.19
C VAL A 45 -4.20 -5.27 -12.44
N LEU A 46 -3.17 -5.54 -11.63
CA LEU A 46 -2.42 -4.50 -10.93
C LEU A 46 -1.81 -3.48 -11.89
N ASN A 47 -1.14 -3.94 -12.96
CA ASN A 47 -0.59 -3.05 -13.98
C ASN A 47 -1.66 -2.19 -14.64
N LEU A 48 -2.83 -2.78 -14.97
CA LEU A 48 -3.94 -2.02 -15.54
C LEU A 48 -4.44 -0.95 -14.56
N LEU A 49 -4.60 -1.28 -13.28
CA LEU A 49 -5.04 -0.32 -12.26
C LEU A 49 -4.05 0.85 -12.13
N PHE A 50 -2.73 0.57 -12.10
CA PHE A 50 -1.72 1.64 -12.05
C PHE A 50 -1.71 2.49 -13.32
N GLN A 51 -1.84 1.88 -14.51
CA GLN A 51 -1.95 2.63 -15.77
C GLN A 51 -3.15 3.57 -15.80
N LEU A 52 -4.22 3.24 -15.06
CA LEU A 52 -5.42 4.05 -14.93
C LEU A 52 -5.35 5.07 -13.77
N GLY A 53 -4.23 5.14 -13.06
CA GLY A 53 -3.99 6.10 -11.98
C GLY A 53 -4.53 5.68 -10.62
N ALA A 54 -4.71 4.38 -10.38
CA ALA A 54 -5.05 3.89 -9.04
C ALA A 54 -3.94 4.23 -8.04
N ASP A 55 -4.32 4.74 -6.87
CA ASP A 55 -3.37 5.13 -5.83
C ASP A 55 -2.76 3.91 -5.13
N PRO A 56 -1.45 3.63 -5.29
CA PRO A 56 -0.77 2.50 -4.63
C PRO A 56 -0.77 2.61 -3.09
N ASN A 57 -1.02 3.82 -2.57
CA ASN A 57 -0.99 4.19 -1.17
C ASN A 57 -2.39 4.32 -0.56
N CYS A 58 -3.43 3.85 -1.26
CA CYS A 58 -4.77 3.78 -0.70
C CYS A 58 -4.79 2.93 0.57
N VAL A 59 -5.68 3.28 1.50
CA VAL A 59 -5.86 2.55 2.76
C VAL A 59 -7.27 1.97 2.86
N ASP A 60 -7.39 0.86 3.57
CA ASP A 60 -8.66 0.29 4.00
C ASP A 60 -9.11 0.85 5.37
N VAL A 61 -10.16 0.27 5.97
CA VAL A 61 -10.65 0.73 7.27
C VAL A 61 -9.65 0.53 8.41
N ASP A 62 -8.71 -0.40 8.29
CA ASP A 62 -7.68 -0.70 9.28
C ASP A 62 -6.37 0.06 9.03
N GLY A 63 -6.36 0.93 8.02
CA GLY A 63 -5.16 1.63 7.59
C GLY A 63 -4.16 0.71 6.86
N GLN A 64 -4.58 -0.50 6.49
CA GLN A 64 -3.76 -1.39 5.69
C GLN A 64 -3.69 -0.87 4.27
N ARG A 65 -2.51 -1.05 3.66
CA ARG A 65 -2.21 -0.67 2.29
C ARG A 65 -2.09 -1.93 1.44
N PRO A 66 -2.28 -1.85 0.10
CA PRO A 66 -2.10 -3.01 -0.77
C PRO A 66 -0.73 -3.71 -0.59
N LEU A 67 0.33 -2.94 -0.35
CA LEU A 67 1.67 -3.47 -0.03
C LEU A 67 1.69 -4.36 1.21
N MET A 68 0.99 -3.94 2.28
CA MET A 68 0.91 -4.70 3.52
C MET A 68 0.04 -5.95 3.38
N CYS A 69 -1.01 -5.91 2.55
CA CYS A 69 -1.81 -7.09 2.24
C CYS A 69 -0.96 -8.19 1.60
N VAL A 70 -0.08 -7.84 0.64
CA VAL A 70 0.84 -8.81 0.02
C VAL A 70 1.81 -9.41 1.04
N LEU A 71 2.42 -8.55 1.86
CA LEU A 71 3.43 -8.95 2.84
C LEU A 71 2.88 -9.81 3.97
N SER A 72 1.67 -9.52 4.43
CA SER A 72 1.05 -10.22 5.57
C SER A 72 0.41 -11.55 5.18
N HIS A 73 0.35 -11.85 3.88
CA HIS A 73 -0.40 -12.99 3.40
C HIS A 73 0.41 -14.30 3.41
N ARG A 74 -0.03 -15.23 4.25
CA ARG A 74 0.63 -16.53 4.47
C ARG A 74 0.54 -17.54 3.32
N ARG A 75 -0.32 -17.31 2.31
CA ARG A 75 -0.52 -18.28 1.21
C ARG A 75 0.43 -18.03 0.04
N LEU A 76 0.98 -16.83 -0.06
CA LEU A 76 1.92 -16.47 -1.11
C LEU A 76 3.30 -17.00 -0.78
N GLN A 77 3.98 -17.55 -1.79
CA GLN A 77 5.38 -17.88 -1.65
C GLN A 77 6.21 -16.60 -1.59
N THR A 78 7.36 -16.64 -0.91
CA THR A 78 8.21 -15.46 -0.74
C THR A 78 8.62 -14.82 -2.08
N GLU A 79 8.84 -15.62 -3.13
CA GLU A 79 9.17 -15.11 -4.48
C GLU A 79 8.00 -14.34 -5.12
N GLU A 80 6.78 -14.82 -4.92
CA GLU A 80 5.56 -14.16 -5.41
C GLU A 80 5.35 -12.85 -4.66
N GLN A 81 5.49 -12.87 -3.33
CA GLN A 81 5.44 -11.66 -2.51
C GLN A 81 6.49 -10.64 -2.95
N ALA A 82 7.74 -11.08 -3.15
CA ALA A 82 8.83 -10.22 -3.59
C ALA A 82 8.55 -9.55 -4.94
N SER A 83 7.99 -10.30 -5.90
CA SER A 83 7.63 -9.78 -7.22
C SER A 83 6.50 -8.75 -7.17
N LEU A 84 5.46 -9.01 -6.36
CA LEU A 84 4.33 -8.10 -6.17
C LEU A 84 4.73 -6.84 -5.39
N VAL A 85 5.57 -7.00 -4.37
CA VAL A 85 6.17 -5.89 -3.61
C VAL A 85 6.99 -4.99 -4.55
N ALA A 86 7.83 -5.57 -5.40
CA ALA A 86 8.59 -4.80 -6.39
C ALA A 86 7.67 -4.05 -7.36
N LEU A 87 6.58 -4.66 -7.81
CA LEU A 87 5.60 -4.00 -8.67
C LEU A 87 4.95 -2.80 -7.97
N LEU A 88 4.48 -2.97 -6.73
CA LEU A 88 3.83 -1.92 -5.94
C LEU A 88 4.78 -0.75 -5.68
N ILE A 89 6.02 -1.03 -5.26
CA ILE A 89 7.03 -0.01 -4.97
C ILE A 89 7.42 0.77 -6.22
N ARG A 90 7.61 0.09 -7.36
CA ARG A 90 7.89 0.76 -8.65
C ARG A 90 6.76 1.69 -9.10
N ASN A 91 5.53 1.42 -8.67
CA ASN A 91 4.38 2.28 -8.94
C ASN A 91 4.13 3.32 -7.84
N GLY A 92 5.03 3.49 -6.88
CA GLY A 92 5.00 4.56 -5.89
C GLY A 92 4.46 4.16 -4.50
N ALA A 93 4.30 2.88 -4.21
CA ALA A 93 3.92 2.44 -2.86
C ALA A 93 5.00 2.81 -1.81
N HIS A 94 4.58 3.46 -0.73
CA HIS A 94 5.44 3.76 0.41
C HIS A 94 5.68 2.50 1.23
N LEU A 95 6.96 2.24 1.48
CA LEU A 95 7.45 1.10 2.24
C LEU A 95 7.67 1.42 3.72
N ASP A 96 7.77 2.69 4.06
CA ASP A 96 7.89 3.22 5.42
C ASP A 96 6.58 3.77 5.98
N ALA A 97 5.50 3.69 5.21
CA ALA A 97 4.17 4.00 5.68
C ALA A 97 3.69 2.93 6.68
N THR A 98 3.11 3.38 7.79
CA THR A 98 2.62 2.55 8.88
C THR A 98 1.11 2.37 8.82
N ASN A 99 0.63 1.21 9.28
CA ASN A 99 -0.79 0.97 9.55
C ASN A 99 -1.18 1.53 10.94
N LYS A 100 -2.42 1.30 11.38
CA LYS A 100 -2.91 1.74 12.71
C LYS A 100 -2.13 1.15 13.90
N ASP A 101 -1.49 0.01 13.71
CA ASP A 101 -0.65 -0.64 14.72
C ASP A 101 0.80 -0.15 14.71
N GLY A 102 1.15 0.78 13.82
CA GLY A 102 2.52 1.27 13.65
C GLY A 102 3.44 0.33 12.85
N VAL A 103 2.88 -0.67 12.17
CA VAL A 103 3.63 -1.66 11.38
C VAL A 103 3.79 -1.17 9.94
N SER A 104 5.00 -1.27 9.41
CA SER A 104 5.38 -0.89 8.05
C SER A 104 6.04 -2.06 7.29
N ALA A 105 6.24 -1.92 5.98
CA ALA A 105 6.97 -2.91 5.20
C ALA A 105 8.45 -3.01 5.60
N LEU A 106 9.01 -1.98 6.24
CA LEU A 106 10.39 -1.96 6.74
C LEU A 106 10.62 -2.78 8.02
N ASP A 107 9.57 -3.30 8.66
CA ASP A 107 9.72 -4.09 9.87
C ASP A 107 10.49 -5.40 9.64
N SER A 108 11.20 -5.84 10.68
CA SER A 108 12.14 -6.96 10.62
C SER A 108 11.52 -8.26 10.10
N GLN A 109 10.23 -8.47 10.37
CA GLN A 109 9.48 -9.64 9.90
C GLN A 109 9.40 -9.73 8.36
N PHE A 110 9.42 -8.61 7.64
CA PHE A 110 9.30 -8.58 6.18
C PHE A 110 10.64 -8.47 5.45
N ARG A 111 11.74 -8.33 6.20
CA ARG A 111 13.10 -8.16 5.65
C ARG A 111 13.46 -9.23 4.62
N HIS A 112 13.05 -10.48 4.86
CA HIS A 112 13.33 -11.61 3.95
C HIS A 112 12.68 -11.44 2.56
N VAL A 113 11.48 -10.87 2.49
CA VAL A 113 10.79 -10.55 1.22
C VAL A 113 11.48 -9.39 0.51
N LEU A 114 11.82 -8.33 1.26
CA LEU A 114 12.47 -7.14 0.71
C LEU A 114 13.86 -7.41 0.13
N VAL A 115 14.63 -8.31 0.76
CA VAL A 115 15.93 -8.73 0.20
C VAL A 115 15.74 -9.48 -1.11
N LYS A 116 14.71 -10.32 -1.20
CA LYS A 116 14.41 -11.08 -2.42
C LYS A 116 13.82 -10.25 -3.55
N SER A 117 13.15 -9.14 -3.25
CA SER A 117 12.58 -8.26 -4.28
C SER A 117 13.64 -7.61 -5.17
N GLY A 118 14.92 -7.64 -4.76
CA GLY A 118 16.04 -7.07 -5.51
C GLY A 118 15.99 -5.55 -5.62
N LEU A 119 15.15 -4.89 -4.83
CA LEU A 119 15.02 -3.44 -4.82
C LEU A 119 16.11 -2.81 -3.97
N CYS A 120 16.69 -1.72 -4.46
CA CYS A 120 17.41 -0.80 -3.62
C CYS A 120 16.38 0.02 -2.84
N ILE A 121 16.10 -0.37 -1.59
CA ILE A 121 15.10 0.28 -0.74
C ILE A 121 15.36 1.79 -0.61
N LEU A 122 16.64 2.20 -0.59
CA LEU A 122 17.05 3.60 -0.48
C LEU A 122 16.62 4.46 -1.68
N ASP A 123 16.48 3.87 -2.87
CA ASP A 123 16.04 4.59 -4.07
C ASP A 123 14.55 4.93 -4.02
N HIS A 124 13.79 4.27 -3.14
CA HIS A 124 12.34 4.36 -3.04
C HIS A 124 11.84 5.03 -1.75
N ILE A 125 12.74 5.51 -0.89
CA ILE A 125 12.40 6.38 0.24
C ILE A 125 12.79 7.80 -0.10
N THR A 126 11.79 8.66 -0.29
CA THR A 126 12.04 10.06 -0.66
C THR A 126 12.55 10.89 0.52
N LEU A 127 13.15 12.04 0.24
CA LEU A 127 13.49 13.02 1.27
C LEU A 127 12.27 13.44 2.11
N ALA A 128 11.11 13.58 1.47
CA ALA A 128 9.86 13.90 2.16
C ALA A 128 9.50 12.81 3.18
N CYS A 129 9.61 11.54 2.80
CA CYS A 129 9.40 10.41 3.69
C CYS A 129 10.35 10.44 4.90
N GLN A 130 11.65 10.67 4.67
CA GLN A 130 12.62 10.81 5.76
C GLN A 130 12.29 11.99 6.68
N ALA A 131 11.91 13.13 6.12
CA ALA A 131 11.52 14.30 6.89
C ALA A 131 10.26 14.04 7.74
N ALA A 132 9.25 13.36 7.18
CA ALA A 132 8.04 12.97 7.89
C ALA A 132 8.34 12.06 9.08
N ARG A 133 9.22 11.06 8.90
CA ARG A 133 9.67 10.17 10.00
C ARG A 133 10.39 10.92 11.10
N VAL A 134 11.27 11.86 10.75
CA VAL A 134 11.96 12.71 11.74
C VAL A 134 10.97 13.62 12.47
N ALA A 135 9.98 14.17 11.76
CA ALA A 135 8.92 14.97 12.37
C ALA A 135 8.11 14.13 13.38
N ARG A 136 7.66 12.93 13.01
CA ARG A 136 6.95 11.99 13.91
C ARG A 136 7.76 11.67 15.16
N ARG A 137 9.05 11.39 15.02
CA ARG A 137 9.97 11.15 16.16
C ARG A 137 10.18 12.39 17.04
N SER A 138 10.11 13.57 16.44
CA SER A 138 10.21 14.85 17.16
C SER A 138 8.88 15.26 17.82
N GLY A 139 7.85 14.41 17.70
CA GLY A 139 6.58 14.58 18.36
C GLY A 139 5.47 15.12 17.47
N PHE A 140 5.66 15.39 16.18
CA PHE A 140 4.58 15.84 15.29
C PHE A 140 3.56 14.71 15.09
N ASN A 141 2.41 14.81 15.77
CA ASN A 141 1.33 13.83 15.71
C ASN A 141 -0.04 14.47 15.99
N ALA A 142 -1.12 13.72 15.79
CA ALA A 142 -2.50 14.19 16.00
C ALA A 142 -2.74 14.88 17.35
N ARG A 143 -2.02 14.51 18.42
CA ARG A 143 -2.23 15.04 19.77
C ARG A 143 -1.71 16.46 19.95
N ASN A 144 -0.72 16.87 19.16
CA ASN A 144 -0.17 18.22 19.19
C ASN A 144 -0.31 18.94 17.84
N ALA A 145 -1.21 18.44 16.98
CA ALA A 145 -1.47 19.03 15.68
C ALA A 145 -1.89 20.51 15.78
N SER A 146 -2.66 20.86 16.82
CA SER A 146 -3.07 22.24 17.10
C SER A 146 -1.92 23.18 17.48
N CYS A 147 -0.75 22.66 17.85
CA CYS A 147 0.42 23.46 18.20
C CYS A 147 1.21 23.93 16.96
N PHE A 148 0.95 23.35 15.78
CA PHE A 148 1.68 23.67 14.55
C PHE A 148 0.71 24.02 13.43
N ASN A 149 0.95 25.14 12.74
CA ASN A 149 0.11 25.58 11.64
C ASN A 149 0.57 24.91 10.32
N LEU A 150 0.31 23.61 10.18
CA LEU A 150 0.59 22.84 8.95
C LEU A 150 -0.73 22.55 8.20
N PRO A 151 -0.70 22.52 6.85
CA PRO A 151 -1.87 22.17 6.06
C PRO A 151 -2.24 20.69 6.19
N ASP A 152 -3.52 20.35 6.00
CA ASP A 152 -4.08 19.01 6.24
C ASP A 152 -3.40 17.88 5.43
N ASN A 153 -2.97 18.18 4.20
CA ASN A 153 -2.25 17.23 3.35
C ASN A 153 -0.87 16.88 3.92
N LEU A 154 -0.18 17.85 4.51
CA LEU A 154 1.11 17.63 5.16
C LEU A 154 0.93 16.88 6.47
N TRP A 155 -0.13 17.18 7.23
CA TRP A 155 -0.51 16.40 8.40
C TRP A 155 -0.78 14.94 8.04
N SER A 156 -1.61 14.69 7.03
CA SER A 156 -1.92 13.34 6.55
C SER A 156 -0.68 12.58 6.09
N PHE A 157 0.29 13.28 5.49
CA PHE A 157 1.55 12.69 5.05
C PHE A 157 2.48 12.36 6.23
N ILE A 158 2.59 13.24 7.23
CA ILE A 158 3.32 12.96 8.47
C ILE A 158 2.63 11.82 9.24
N GLU A 159 1.30 11.81 9.28
CA GLU A 159 0.50 10.80 9.96
C GLU A 159 0.58 9.41 9.32
N MET A 160 1.07 9.32 8.09
CA MET A 160 1.36 8.06 7.43
C MET A 160 2.65 7.39 7.91
N HIS A 161 3.64 8.14 8.44
CA HIS A 161 5.02 7.65 8.71
C HIS A 161 5.31 7.32 10.17
#